data_AF-A0AAD5NCP1-F1
#
_entry.id   AF-A0AAD5NCP1-F1
#
_cell.length_a   1.000
_cell.length_b   1.000
_cell.length_c   1.000
_cell.angle_alpha   90.00
_cell.angle_beta   90.00
_cell.angle_gamma   90.00
#
_symmetry.space_group_name_H-M   'P 1'
#
loop_
_entity.id
_entity.type
_entity.pdbx_description
1 polymer ?
#
loop_
_entity_poly.entity_id
_entity_poly.type
_entity_poly.pdbx_seq_one_letter_code
_entity_poly.pdbx_strand_id
1 'polypeptide(L)'
;MSTKQAERTVAYSSPEDWDTWSNEFKKLAHAYDLWQYIDPTDRIRWPRRPELPEIRDYPKQAGPDNPESGTITPGSDYVPPRRIGELTTEGKAEYEHDLRIYSLKETAYRETKKQEQKLVEFVLKTVSPTYQKTCCTTGDRLDKWYQELRRSGVVYNERLRPEARDKYHKAVQTAPKINKLNDWVTQWEITMAEAISKKVPDALDAQCWAEDLNRAMYHVLPSWASTFRQHRRPQILNNTLNYREVAADIRYEAKMANPSGRPSGIKRGAFTATYGHTWKNDNPAADAEPDADTIEELEIREAEGRGRRGREGRGTSSKRKRAETVTNQEPDGPTCRGCLGFHDWKDCWYLFPDQRAEGWEPSQGMQRLINDRLKKDTGLAEEVKRLSKKKDKVTKDE
;
A
#
# COMPACT_ATOMS: atom_id res chain seq x y z
N MET A 1 -21.33 8.84 31.28
CA MET A 1 -21.00 9.96 30.38
C MET A 1 -20.14 9.41 29.25
N SER A 2 -20.72 9.30 28.05
CA SER A 2 -20.03 8.70 26.90
C SER A 2 -19.07 9.74 26.32
N THR A 3 -17.77 9.44 26.32
CA THR A 3 -16.74 10.24 25.67
C THR A 3 -17.04 10.29 24.18
N LYS A 4 -17.62 11.40 23.72
CA LYS A 4 -17.67 11.74 22.30
C LYS A 4 -16.22 11.76 21.81
N GLN A 5 -15.83 10.73 21.06
CA GLN A 5 -14.69 10.83 20.17
C GLN A 5 -14.92 12.08 19.33
N ALA A 6 -14.07 13.10 19.51
CA ALA A 6 -14.04 14.23 18.61
C ALA A 6 -13.72 13.67 17.22
N GLU A 7 -14.72 13.58 16.36
CA GLU A 7 -14.50 13.33 14.93
C GLU A 7 -13.52 14.40 14.47
N ARG A 8 -12.29 14.01 14.13
CA ARG A 8 -11.31 14.93 13.56
C ARG A 8 -11.86 15.39 12.22
N THR A 9 -12.56 16.52 12.21
CA THR A 9 -13.09 17.12 10.99
C THR A 9 -11.90 17.62 10.20
N VAL A 10 -11.50 16.86 9.19
CA VAL A 10 -10.44 17.24 8.26
C VAL A 10 -10.98 18.41 7.44
N ALA A 11 -10.31 19.56 7.48
CA ALA A 11 -10.70 20.76 6.74
C ALA A 11 -9.51 21.33 5.99
N TYR A 12 -9.74 21.90 4.82
CA TYR A 12 -8.77 22.64 4.02
C TYR A 12 -9.14 24.12 4.02
N SER A 13 -8.67 24.83 5.05
CA SER A 13 -8.95 26.26 5.25
C SER A 13 -7.73 27.12 4.96
N SER A 14 -6.55 26.58 5.18
CA SER A 14 -5.26 27.19 4.87
C SER A 14 -4.43 26.23 4.02
N PRO A 15 -3.46 26.71 3.22
CA PRO A 15 -2.53 25.83 2.52
C PRO A 15 -1.73 24.91 3.46
N GLU A 16 -1.60 25.27 4.74
CA GLU A 16 -1.01 24.42 5.80
C GLU A 16 -1.74 23.09 5.99
N ASP A 17 -3.04 23.08 5.73
CA ASP A 17 -3.87 21.90 5.86
C ASP A 17 -3.70 20.93 4.69
N TRP A 18 -2.98 21.35 3.62
CA TRP A 18 -2.88 20.61 2.36
C TRP A 18 -2.42 19.17 2.57
N ASP A 19 -1.32 18.94 3.28
CA ASP A 19 -0.78 17.59 3.45
C ASP A 19 -1.75 16.67 4.19
N THR A 20 -2.39 17.19 5.24
CA THR A 20 -3.37 16.42 6.02
C THR A 20 -4.61 16.13 5.17
N TRP A 21 -5.17 17.15 4.53
CA TRP A 21 -6.37 17.02 3.71
C TRP A 21 -6.15 16.14 2.47
N SER A 22 -5.05 16.35 1.75
CA SER A 22 -4.69 15.57 0.55
C SER A 22 -4.48 14.10 0.90
N ASN A 23 -3.89 13.78 2.05
CA ASN A 23 -3.73 12.39 2.47
C ASN A 23 -5.07 11.71 2.75
N GLU A 24 -6.01 12.40 3.39
CA GLU A 24 -7.35 11.86 3.65
C GLU A 24 -8.17 11.73 2.36
N PHE A 25 -8.10 12.73 1.48
CA PHE A 25 -8.70 12.65 0.14
C PHE A 25 -8.16 11.44 -0.64
N LYS A 26 -6.84 11.22 -0.64
CA LYS A 26 -6.21 10.06 -1.29
C LYS A 26 -6.69 8.73 -0.71
N LYS A 27 -6.76 8.61 0.63
CA LYS A 27 -7.25 7.40 1.29
C LYS A 27 -8.68 7.08 0.84
N LEU A 28 -9.56 8.08 0.81
CA LEU A 28 -10.93 7.92 0.33
C LEU A 28 -10.99 7.57 -1.16
N ALA A 29 -10.19 8.24 -2.00
CA ALA A 29 -10.12 7.98 -3.43
C ALA A 29 -9.62 6.56 -3.74
N HIS A 30 -8.66 6.03 -2.98
CA HIS A 30 -8.24 4.62 -3.07
C HIS A 30 -9.32 3.67 -2.57
N ALA A 31 -10.01 3.98 -1.46
CA ALA A 31 -11.09 3.15 -0.95
C ALA A 31 -12.27 3.02 -1.93
N TYR A 32 -12.48 4.04 -2.78
CA TYR A 32 -13.50 4.05 -3.82
C TYR A 32 -12.99 3.60 -5.21
N ASP A 33 -11.72 3.21 -5.32
CA ASP A 33 -11.08 2.84 -6.59
C ASP A 33 -11.14 3.94 -7.68
N LEU A 34 -11.09 5.20 -7.24
CA LEU A 34 -11.16 6.39 -8.10
C LEU A 34 -9.82 7.11 -8.25
N TRP A 35 -8.82 6.79 -7.41
CA TRP A 35 -7.53 7.48 -7.44
C TRP A 35 -6.86 7.44 -8.83
N GLN A 36 -6.97 6.31 -9.53
CA GLN A 36 -6.40 6.13 -10.87
C GLN A 36 -6.90 7.15 -11.91
N TYR A 37 -8.09 7.72 -11.72
CA TYR A 37 -8.66 8.74 -12.61
C TYR A 37 -8.37 10.18 -12.16
N ILE A 38 -7.87 10.35 -10.93
CA ILE A 38 -7.61 11.65 -10.29
C ILE A 38 -6.11 11.96 -10.25
N ASP A 39 -5.28 10.93 -10.15
CA ASP A 39 -3.83 11.05 -10.01
C ASP A 39 -3.25 11.94 -11.13
N PRO A 40 -2.59 13.06 -10.80
CA PRO A 40 -1.96 13.90 -11.81
C PRO A 40 -0.84 13.20 -12.60
N THR A 41 -0.31 12.09 -12.07
CA THR A 41 0.76 11.32 -12.72
C THR A 41 0.25 10.26 -13.67
N ASP A 42 -0.97 9.75 -13.45
CA ASP A 42 -1.59 8.74 -14.31
C ASP A 42 -2.67 9.39 -15.20
N ARG A 43 -2.62 9.14 -16.50
CA ARG A 43 -3.53 9.79 -17.47
C ARG A 43 -4.68 8.88 -17.88
N ILE A 44 -5.22 8.10 -16.93
CA ILE A 44 -6.37 7.25 -17.20
C ILE A 44 -7.61 8.13 -17.37
N ARG A 45 -8.30 7.95 -18.50
CA ARG A 45 -9.56 8.62 -18.73
C ARG A 45 -10.63 8.03 -17.83
N TRP A 46 -11.39 8.90 -17.19
CA TRP A 46 -12.59 8.51 -16.48
C TRP A 46 -13.57 7.70 -17.34
N PRO A 47 -14.31 6.77 -16.73
CA PRO A 47 -15.35 6.02 -17.42
C PRO A 47 -16.36 6.96 -18.06
N ARG A 48 -16.68 6.69 -19.34
CA ARG A 48 -17.76 7.36 -20.06
C ARG A 48 -19.05 6.58 -19.88
N ARG A 49 -20.16 7.30 -19.97
CA ARG A 49 -21.47 6.65 -20.04
C ARG A 49 -21.48 5.73 -21.27
N PRO A 50 -21.83 4.45 -21.14
CA PRO A 50 -21.94 3.56 -22.28
C PRO A 50 -23.08 4.00 -23.19
N GLU A 51 -22.92 3.74 -24.49
CA GLU A 51 -23.94 4.02 -25.50
C GLU A 51 -24.89 2.83 -25.63
N LEU A 52 -26.17 3.12 -25.81
CA LEU A 52 -27.19 2.09 -26.00
C LEU A 52 -26.99 1.48 -27.40
N PRO A 53 -26.94 0.14 -27.53
CA PRO A 53 -26.86 -0.50 -28.84
C PRO A 53 -28.05 -0.10 -29.73
N GLU A 54 -27.80 0.35 -30.95
CA GLU A 54 -28.86 0.73 -31.87
C GLU A 54 -29.31 -0.47 -32.71
N ILE A 55 -30.63 -0.70 -32.80
CA ILE A 55 -31.22 -1.80 -33.58
C ILE A 55 -30.77 -1.77 -35.05
N ARG A 56 -30.43 -0.59 -35.57
CA ARG A 56 -30.03 -0.35 -36.96
C ARG A 56 -28.69 -0.97 -37.33
N ASP A 57 -27.85 -1.28 -36.33
CA ASP A 57 -26.51 -1.82 -36.52
C ASP A 57 -26.50 -3.33 -36.77
N TYR A 58 -27.66 -3.99 -36.65
CA TYR A 58 -27.78 -5.45 -36.70
C TYR A 58 -28.45 -5.94 -38.00
N PRO A 59 -28.15 -7.17 -38.47
CA PRO A 59 -28.65 -7.67 -39.75
C PRO A 59 -30.18 -7.83 -39.78
N LYS A 60 -30.81 -7.33 -40.85
CA LYS A 60 -32.25 -7.42 -41.12
C LYS A 60 -32.64 -8.74 -41.79
N GLN A 61 -33.80 -9.30 -41.47
CA GLN A 61 -34.40 -10.41 -42.22
C GLN A 61 -34.71 -9.99 -43.66
N ALA A 62 -34.31 -10.83 -44.62
CA ALA A 62 -34.77 -10.70 -46.00
C ALA A 62 -36.29 -10.90 -46.06
N GLY A 63 -36.99 -9.99 -46.72
CA GLY A 63 -38.44 -10.10 -46.91
C GLY A 63 -38.80 -11.25 -47.87
N PRO A 64 -40.01 -11.83 -47.77
CA PRO A 64 -40.45 -12.93 -48.63
C PRO A 64 -40.46 -12.57 -50.14
N ASP A 65 -40.58 -11.29 -50.48
CA ASP A 65 -40.64 -10.81 -51.87
C ASP A 65 -39.28 -10.46 -52.49
N ASN A 66 -38.16 -10.52 -51.73
CA ASN A 66 -36.84 -10.22 -52.29
C ASN A 66 -35.69 -10.93 -51.54
N PRO A 67 -35.26 -12.13 -51.98
CA PRO A 67 -34.19 -12.89 -51.34
C PRO A 67 -32.80 -12.24 -51.44
N GLU A 68 -32.61 -11.24 -52.31
CA GLU A 68 -31.35 -10.49 -52.43
C GLU A 68 -31.20 -9.34 -51.42
N SER A 69 -32.26 -9.01 -50.66
CA SER A 69 -32.25 -7.87 -49.72
C SER A 69 -31.32 -8.08 -48.50
N GLY A 70 -30.84 -9.31 -48.28
CA GLY A 70 -29.85 -9.63 -47.25
C GLY A 70 -28.40 -9.34 -47.64
N THR A 71 -28.10 -9.08 -48.92
CA THR A 71 -26.74 -8.83 -49.40
C THR A 71 -26.62 -7.38 -49.85
N ILE A 72 -25.68 -6.64 -49.27
CA ILE A 72 -25.40 -5.24 -49.60
C ILE A 72 -24.87 -5.16 -51.04
N THR A 73 -25.77 -5.09 -52.02
CA THR A 73 -25.44 -4.75 -53.41
C THR A 73 -25.45 -3.22 -53.54
N PRO A 74 -24.42 -2.60 -54.15
CA PRO A 74 -24.42 -1.17 -54.39
C PRO A 74 -25.54 -0.81 -55.37
N GLY A 75 -26.64 -0.25 -54.86
CA GLY A 75 -27.84 0.10 -55.64
C GLY A 75 -29.18 -0.35 -55.04
N SER A 76 -29.17 -1.13 -53.94
CA SER A 76 -30.37 -1.54 -53.22
C SER A 76 -30.88 -0.44 -52.28
N ASP A 77 -32.19 -0.18 -52.27
CA ASP A 77 -32.91 0.64 -51.28
C ASP A 77 -32.89 -0.04 -49.90
N TYR A 78 -31.70 -0.14 -49.30
CA TYR A 78 -31.54 -0.76 -48.00
C TYR A 78 -32.23 0.09 -46.93
N VAL A 79 -33.35 -0.43 -46.42
CA VAL A 79 -34.06 0.14 -45.27
C VAL A 79 -33.56 -0.56 -44.00
N PRO A 80 -32.78 0.13 -43.13
CA PRO A 80 -32.27 -0.45 -41.89
C PRO A 80 -33.40 -0.94 -40.98
N PRO A 81 -33.18 -2.00 -40.19
CA PRO A 81 -34.17 -2.52 -39.26
C PRO A 81 -34.53 -1.47 -38.21
N ARG A 82 -35.83 -1.28 -37.94
CA ARG A 82 -36.33 -0.31 -36.94
C ARG A 82 -36.89 -0.98 -35.69
N ARG A 83 -37.13 -2.29 -35.76
CA ARG A 83 -37.73 -3.09 -34.69
C ARG A 83 -37.02 -4.42 -34.58
N ILE A 84 -36.97 -4.97 -33.36
CA ILE A 84 -36.35 -6.27 -33.07
C ILE A 84 -36.93 -7.37 -33.96
N GLY A 85 -38.23 -7.30 -34.27
CA GLY A 85 -38.90 -8.28 -35.14
C GLY A 85 -38.32 -8.37 -36.56
N GLU A 86 -37.73 -7.29 -37.07
CA GLU A 86 -37.14 -7.19 -38.41
C GLU A 86 -35.70 -7.73 -38.47
N LEU A 87 -35.11 -8.10 -37.34
CA LEU A 87 -33.75 -8.65 -37.25
C LEU A 87 -33.71 -10.14 -37.58
N THR A 88 -32.61 -10.58 -38.18
CA THR A 88 -32.27 -12.01 -38.33
C THR A 88 -32.20 -12.70 -36.97
N THR A 89 -32.29 -14.03 -36.93
CA THR A 89 -32.11 -14.79 -35.69
C THR A 89 -30.75 -14.54 -35.05
N GLU A 90 -29.71 -14.40 -35.86
CA GLU A 90 -28.35 -14.05 -35.43
C GLU A 90 -28.29 -12.60 -34.93
N GLY A 91 -28.84 -11.64 -35.68
CA GLY A 91 -28.89 -10.23 -35.27
C GLY A 91 -29.69 -9.98 -33.99
N LYS A 92 -30.74 -10.76 -33.73
CA LYS A 92 -31.45 -10.74 -32.44
C LYS A 92 -30.54 -11.20 -31.30
N ALA A 93 -29.80 -12.29 -31.50
CA ALA A 93 -28.91 -12.83 -30.48
C ALA A 93 -27.73 -11.87 -30.18
N GLU A 94 -27.17 -11.24 -31.20
CA GLU A 94 -26.13 -10.21 -31.06
C GLU A 94 -26.65 -8.98 -30.32
N TYR A 95 -27.81 -8.46 -30.70
CA TYR A 95 -28.44 -7.32 -30.02
C TYR A 95 -28.74 -7.62 -28.54
N GLU A 96 -29.24 -8.82 -28.22
CA GLU A 96 -29.45 -9.26 -26.84
C GLU A 96 -28.14 -9.42 -26.06
N HIS A 97 -27.06 -9.89 -26.71
CA HIS A 97 -25.74 -9.97 -26.11
C HIS A 97 -25.18 -8.56 -25.80
N ASP A 98 -25.28 -7.64 -26.74
CA ASP A 98 -24.77 -6.28 -26.59
C ASP A 98 -25.60 -5.46 -25.59
N LEU A 99 -26.92 -5.70 -25.51
CA LEU A 99 -27.76 -5.17 -24.44
C LEU A 99 -27.31 -5.67 -23.05
N ARG A 100 -26.89 -6.93 -22.93
CA ARG A 100 -26.33 -7.47 -21.68
C ARG A 100 -25.01 -6.79 -21.32
N ILE A 101 -24.11 -6.61 -22.30
CA ILE A 101 -22.86 -5.86 -22.11
C ILE A 101 -23.14 -4.41 -21.70
N TYR A 102 -24.05 -3.73 -22.39
CA TYR A 102 -24.46 -2.36 -22.07
C TYR A 102 -24.98 -2.26 -20.64
N SER A 103 -25.87 -3.16 -20.22
CA SER A 103 -26.41 -3.19 -18.86
C SER A 103 -25.30 -3.34 -17.80
N LEU A 104 -24.33 -4.23 -18.05
CA LEU A 104 -23.16 -4.39 -17.17
C LEU A 104 -22.29 -3.12 -17.12
N LYS A 105 -22.04 -2.49 -18.27
CA LYS A 105 -21.27 -1.23 -18.33
C LYS A 105 -22.01 -0.07 -17.67
N GLU A 106 -23.33 0.03 -17.83
CA GLU A 106 -24.16 1.10 -17.28
C GLU A 106 -24.26 0.96 -15.75
N THR A 107 -24.39 -0.26 -15.24
CA THR A 107 -24.34 -0.52 -13.78
C THR A 107 -22.98 -0.14 -13.19
N ALA A 108 -21.87 -0.53 -13.82
CA ALA A 108 -20.53 -0.13 -13.40
C ALA A 108 -20.31 1.40 -13.45
N TYR A 109 -20.80 2.05 -14.51
CA TYR A 109 -20.74 3.50 -14.66
C TYR A 109 -21.53 4.22 -13.56
N ARG A 110 -22.76 3.76 -13.26
CA ARG A 110 -23.60 4.34 -12.19
C ARG A 110 -22.97 4.19 -10.82
N GLU A 111 -22.37 3.04 -10.52
CA GLU A 111 -21.68 2.84 -9.25
C GLU A 111 -20.46 3.76 -9.15
N THR A 112 -19.66 3.86 -10.20
CA THR A 112 -18.53 4.80 -10.27
C THR A 112 -18.99 6.24 -10.02
N LYS A 113 -20.08 6.68 -10.68
CA LYS A 113 -20.64 8.01 -10.50
C LYS A 113 -21.14 8.27 -9.08
N LYS A 114 -21.71 7.27 -8.43
CA LYS A 114 -22.14 7.34 -7.03
C LYS A 114 -20.95 7.52 -6.08
N GLN A 115 -19.85 6.81 -6.32
CA GLN A 115 -18.63 6.98 -5.52
C GLN A 115 -17.95 8.34 -5.78
N GLU A 116 -17.96 8.81 -7.04
CA GLU A 116 -17.48 10.14 -7.41
C GLU A 116 -18.26 11.23 -6.66
N GLN A 117 -19.59 11.10 -6.57
CA GLN A 117 -20.43 12.03 -5.80
C GLN A 117 -20.04 12.09 -4.33
N LYS A 118 -19.69 10.97 -3.69
CA LYS A 118 -19.21 10.98 -2.29
C LYS A 118 -17.91 11.76 -2.13
N LEU A 119 -16.98 11.63 -3.07
CA LEU A 119 -15.74 12.43 -3.05
C LEU A 119 -16.02 13.92 -3.30
N VAL A 120 -16.92 14.24 -4.23
CA VAL A 120 -17.36 15.62 -4.47
C VAL A 120 -17.98 16.21 -3.20
N GLU A 121 -18.88 15.49 -2.54
CA GLU A 121 -19.45 15.91 -1.25
C GLU A 121 -18.37 16.11 -0.18
N PHE A 122 -17.39 15.21 -0.11
CA PHE A 122 -16.27 15.36 0.82
C PHE A 122 -15.51 16.66 0.54
N VAL A 123 -15.15 16.94 -0.71
CA VAL A 123 -14.47 18.20 -1.10
C VAL A 123 -15.32 19.40 -0.70
N LEU A 124 -16.61 19.41 -1.03
CA LEU A 124 -17.52 20.53 -0.73
C LEU A 124 -17.78 20.73 0.78
N LYS A 125 -17.67 19.69 1.59
CA LYS A 125 -17.81 19.78 3.06
C LYS A 125 -16.52 20.20 3.76
N THR A 126 -15.36 19.87 3.19
CA THR A 126 -14.07 20.01 3.87
C THR A 126 -13.22 21.17 3.36
N VAL A 127 -13.40 21.61 2.12
CA VAL A 127 -12.68 22.76 1.53
C VAL A 127 -13.37 24.07 1.89
N SER A 128 -12.63 25.10 2.27
CA SER A 128 -13.21 26.40 2.62
C SER A 128 -13.88 27.09 1.43
N PRO A 129 -14.89 27.95 1.66
CA PRO A 129 -15.61 28.63 0.58
C PRO A 129 -14.71 29.44 -0.37
N THR A 130 -13.60 29.98 0.12
CA THR A 130 -12.63 30.75 -0.67
C THR A 130 -11.93 29.86 -1.71
N TYR A 131 -11.49 28.67 -1.30
CA TYR A 131 -10.87 27.70 -2.21
C TYR A 131 -11.91 27.04 -3.11
N GLN A 132 -13.15 26.83 -2.65
CA GLN A 132 -14.20 26.34 -3.55
C GLN A 132 -14.47 27.30 -4.71
N LYS A 133 -14.52 28.62 -4.44
CA LYS A 133 -14.75 29.63 -5.49
C LYS A 133 -13.64 29.71 -6.53
N THR A 134 -12.40 29.41 -6.14
CA THR A 134 -11.21 29.58 -6.98
C THR A 134 -10.73 28.28 -7.63
N CYS A 135 -10.90 27.14 -6.96
CA CYS A 135 -10.40 25.83 -7.41
C CYS A 135 -11.51 24.86 -7.85
N CYS A 136 -12.76 25.03 -7.41
CA CYS A 136 -13.88 24.11 -7.69
C CYS A 136 -14.89 24.75 -8.64
N THR A 137 -14.46 25.06 -9.88
CA THR A 137 -15.34 25.69 -10.88
C THR A 137 -16.46 24.75 -11.33
N THR A 138 -17.65 25.31 -11.52
CA THR A 138 -18.82 24.57 -12.01
C THR A 138 -18.59 24.06 -13.43
N GLY A 139 -18.81 22.76 -13.65
CA GLY A 139 -18.58 22.10 -14.94
C GLY A 139 -17.18 21.47 -15.08
N ASP A 140 -16.25 21.82 -14.19
CA ASP A 140 -14.98 21.08 -14.09
C ASP A 140 -15.16 19.78 -13.32
N ARG A 141 -14.21 18.88 -13.55
CA ARG A 141 -14.20 17.53 -12.99
C ARG A 141 -13.39 17.48 -11.70
N LEU A 142 -13.62 16.43 -10.91
CA LEU A 142 -12.95 16.21 -9.63
C LEU A 142 -11.41 16.14 -9.75
N ASP A 143 -10.88 15.59 -10.85
CA ASP A 143 -9.44 15.55 -11.13
C ASP A 143 -8.84 16.94 -11.27
N LYS A 144 -9.52 17.85 -11.98
CA LYS A 144 -9.10 19.24 -12.10
C LYS A 144 -9.19 20.00 -10.77
N TRP A 145 -10.28 19.78 -10.02
CA TRP A 145 -10.44 20.39 -8.69
C TRP A 145 -9.27 20.00 -7.77
N TYR A 146 -8.92 18.71 -7.75
CA TYR A 146 -7.78 18.23 -6.98
C TYR A 146 -6.45 18.84 -7.44
N GLN A 147 -6.24 18.99 -8.75
CA GLN A 147 -5.03 19.61 -9.30
C GLN A 147 -4.89 21.09 -8.90
N GLU A 148 -5.96 21.88 -8.98
CA GLU A 148 -5.91 23.30 -8.61
C GLU A 148 -5.75 23.48 -7.10
N LEU A 149 -6.43 22.66 -6.29
CA LEU A 149 -6.19 22.62 -4.84
C LEU A 149 -4.74 22.26 -4.53
N ARG A 150 -4.17 21.28 -5.24
CA ARG A 150 -2.75 20.92 -5.13
C ARG A 150 -1.83 22.07 -5.48
N ARG A 151 -2.12 22.85 -6.52
CA ARG A 151 -1.29 24.01 -6.88
C ARG A 151 -1.28 25.05 -5.77
N SER A 152 -2.43 25.31 -5.14
CA SER A 152 -2.51 26.24 -4.00
C SER A 152 -1.74 25.74 -2.77
N GLY A 153 -1.83 24.43 -2.46
CA GLY A 153 -1.16 23.83 -1.30
C GLY A 153 0.36 23.67 -1.48
N VAL A 154 0.81 23.23 -2.66
CA VAL A 154 2.23 22.95 -2.93
C VAL A 154 3.10 24.21 -2.85
N VAL A 155 2.61 25.34 -3.35
CA VAL A 155 3.31 26.64 -3.26
C VAL A 155 3.59 27.04 -1.81
N TYR A 156 2.74 26.62 -0.87
CA TYR A 156 2.90 26.91 0.54
C TYR A 156 3.75 25.87 1.29
N ASN A 157 3.73 24.61 0.85
CA ASN A 157 4.66 23.58 1.34
C ASN A 157 6.13 23.94 1.10
N GLU A 158 6.45 24.68 0.04
CA GLU A 158 7.80 25.22 -0.18
C GLU A 158 8.21 26.23 0.90
N ARG A 159 7.27 26.98 1.48
CA ARG A 159 7.52 27.92 2.59
C ARG A 159 7.57 27.23 3.95
N LEU A 160 6.76 26.20 4.16
CA LEU A 160 6.73 25.41 5.41
C LEU A 160 7.93 24.48 5.58
N ARG A 161 8.59 24.09 4.48
CA ARG A 161 9.77 23.21 4.53
C ARG A 161 10.95 23.86 5.28
N PRO A 162 11.33 25.13 5.02
CA PRO A 162 12.30 25.85 5.85
C PRO A 162 11.92 25.89 7.34
N GLU A 163 10.67 26.20 7.68
CA GLU A 163 10.24 26.27 9.09
C GLU A 163 10.32 24.92 9.79
N ALA A 164 9.94 23.84 9.10
CA ALA A 164 10.05 22.48 9.63
C ALA A 164 11.50 22.04 9.78
N ARG A 165 12.36 22.44 8.83
CA ARG A 165 13.81 22.25 8.92
C ARG A 165 14.38 22.98 10.14
N ASP A 166 14.00 24.23 10.37
CA ASP A 166 14.45 25.01 11.52
C ASP A 166 13.96 24.41 12.85
N LYS A 167 12.70 23.94 12.91
CA LYS A 167 12.16 23.23 14.07
C LYS A 167 12.92 21.94 14.35
N TYR A 168 13.21 21.15 13.30
CA TYR A 168 14.01 19.93 13.40
C TYR A 168 15.41 20.22 13.94
N HIS A 169 16.13 21.17 13.33
CA HIS A 169 17.47 21.56 13.77
C HIS A 169 17.48 22.07 15.20
N LYS A 170 16.50 22.90 15.61
CA LYS A 170 16.37 23.35 16.99
C LYS A 170 16.17 22.19 17.98
N ALA A 171 15.35 21.20 17.60
CA ALA A 171 15.10 20.03 18.44
C ALA A 171 16.37 19.19 18.63
N VAL A 172 17.16 18.98 17.58
CA VAL A 172 18.37 18.15 17.63
C VAL A 172 19.58 18.91 18.20
N GLN A 173 19.70 20.22 17.97
CA GLN A 173 20.77 21.05 18.56
C GLN A 173 20.65 21.22 20.08
N THR A 174 19.42 21.17 20.60
CA THR A 174 19.20 21.30 22.04
C THR A 174 19.50 19.97 22.72
N ALA A 175 20.75 19.80 23.19
CA ALA A 175 21.16 18.58 23.90
C ALA A 175 20.28 18.35 25.16
N PRO A 176 19.69 17.16 25.32
CA PRO A 176 18.85 16.89 26.47
C PRO A 176 19.65 16.79 27.76
N LYS A 177 19.03 17.13 28.88
CA LYS A 177 19.52 16.68 30.19
C LYS A 177 19.10 15.22 30.39
N ILE A 178 19.95 14.40 30.99
CA ILE A 178 19.71 12.95 31.15
C ILE A 178 18.39 12.63 31.88
N ASN A 179 17.97 13.49 32.82
CA ASN A 179 16.72 13.36 33.57
C ASN A 179 15.46 13.75 32.77
N LYS A 180 15.61 14.41 31.61
CA LYS A 180 14.52 14.79 30.69
C LYS A 180 14.66 14.09 29.34
N LEU A 181 15.48 13.04 29.25
CA LEU A 181 15.80 12.38 27.99
C LEU A 181 14.55 11.76 27.34
N ASN A 182 13.65 11.15 28.11
CA ASN A 182 12.41 10.58 27.57
C ASN A 182 11.48 11.63 26.94
N ASP A 183 11.35 12.80 27.58
CA ASP A 183 10.55 13.92 27.06
C ASP A 183 11.18 14.45 25.76
N TRP A 184 12.50 14.58 25.75
CA TRP A 184 13.24 15.02 24.58
C TRP A 184 13.12 14.03 23.42
N VAL A 185 13.27 12.71 23.65
CA VAL A 185 13.10 11.69 22.61
C VAL A 185 11.69 11.75 22.03
N THR A 186 10.68 11.97 22.86
CA THR A 186 9.29 12.12 22.41
C THR A 186 9.12 13.37 21.54
N GLN A 187 9.70 14.51 21.94
CA GLN A 187 9.68 15.74 21.14
C GLN A 187 10.44 15.57 19.82
N TRP A 188 11.58 14.89 19.85
CA TRP A 188 12.36 14.54 18.67
C TRP A 188 11.56 13.65 17.72
N GLU A 189 10.86 12.61 18.18
CA GLU A 189 10.02 11.77 17.33
C GLU A 189 8.87 12.53 16.66
N ILE A 190 8.24 13.46 17.40
CA ILE A 190 7.17 14.31 16.87
C ILE A 190 7.72 15.25 15.78
N THR A 191 8.83 15.93 16.06
CA THR A 191 9.47 16.85 15.11
C THR A 191 10.05 16.13 13.91
N MET A 192 10.60 14.93 14.09
CA MET A 192 11.06 14.06 13.00
C MET A 192 9.89 13.62 12.10
N ALA A 193 8.75 13.24 12.69
CA ALA A 193 7.56 12.90 11.92
C ALA A 193 7.04 14.10 11.09
N GLU A 194 7.05 15.30 11.66
CA GLU A 194 6.69 16.55 10.95
C GLU A 194 7.69 16.88 9.83
N ALA A 195 9.00 16.68 10.07
CA ALA A 195 10.03 16.95 9.07
C ALA A 195 9.98 15.95 7.90
N ILE A 196 9.74 14.67 8.17
CA ILE A 196 9.54 13.63 7.16
C ILE A 196 8.27 13.93 6.34
N SER A 197 7.16 14.30 6.98
CA SER A 197 5.90 14.59 6.26
C SER A 197 6.05 15.76 5.29
N LYS A 198 6.79 16.81 5.70
CA LYS A 198 7.11 17.99 4.89
C LYS A 198 8.29 17.80 3.93
N LYS A 199 8.84 16.58 3.86
CA LYS A 199 9.94 16.17 2.98
C LYS A 199 11.21 17.02 3.17
N VAL A 200 11.58 17.29 4.42
CA VAL A 200 12.86 17.92 4.75
C VAL A 200 14.00 16.94 4.43
N PRO A 201 14.96 17.29 3.56
CA PRO A 201 16.05 16.38 3.16
C PRO A 201 16.83 15.82 4.36
N ASP A 202 17.16 16.70 5.31
CA ASP A 202 17.93 16.36 6.51
C ASP A 202 17.25 15.27 7.37
N ALA A 203 15.91 15.19 7.35
CA ALA A 203 15.14 14.17 8.06
C ALA A 203 14.84 12.91 7.21
N LEU A 204 14.98 12.99 5.88
CA LEU A 204 14.76 11.87 4.97
C LEU A 204 16.02 11.04 4.75
N ASP A 205 17.19 11.65 4.86
CA ASP A 205 18.49 10.99 4.72
C ASP A 205 18.99 10.50 6.08
N ALA A 206 19.05 9.16 6.25
CA ALA A 206 19.59 8.51 7.43
C ALA A 206 21.03 8.88 7.75
N GLN A 207 21.83 9.30 6.77
CA GLN A 207 23.18 9.77 7.03
C GLN A 207 23.17 11.11 7.78
N CYS A 208 22.32 12.04 7.33
CA CYS A 208 22.17 13.37 7.93
C CYS A 208 21.58 13.27 9.35
N TRP A 209 20.37 12.72 9.49
CA TRP A 209 19.72 12.74 10.79
C TRP A 209 20.40 11.84 11.84
N ALA A 210 21.05 10.75 11.43
CA ALA A 210 21.81 9.93 12.37
C ALA A 210 23.06 10.63 12.86
N GLU A 211 23.71 11.47 12.04
CA GLU A 211 24.83 12.30 12.49
C GLU A 211 24.37 13.36 13.49
N ASP A 212 23.30 14.08 13.16
CA ASP A 212 22.74 15.12 14.03
C ASP A 212 22.31 14.53 15.39
N LEU A 213 21.60 13.40 15.37
CA LEU A 213 21.21 12.66 16.57
C LEU A 213 22.42 12.19 17.38
N ASN A 214 23.43 11.63 16.71
CA ASN A 214 24.64 11.16 17.39
C ASN A 214 25.38 12.31 18.08
N ARG A 215 25.43 13.49 17.45
CA ARG A 215 26.02 14.70 18.03
C ARG A 215 25.24 15.18 19.27
N ALA A 216 23.91 15.18 19.20
CA ALA A 216 23.05 15.54 20.33
C ALA A 216 23.23 14.56 21.52
N MET A 217 23.34 13.27 21.22
CA MET A 217 23.41 12.21 22.23
C MET A 217 24.81 11.96 22.78
N TYR A 218 25.87 12.41 22.10
CA TYR A 218 27.25 12.19 22.54
C TYR A 218 27.52 12.72 23.95
N HIS A 219 26.93 13.86 24.31
CA HIS A 219 27.09 14.46 25.64
C HIS A 219 26.20 13.84 26.73
N VAL A 220 25.23 13.00 26.36
CA VAL A 220 24.19 12.49 27.27
C VAL A 220 24.34 11.00 27.50
N LEU A 221 24.58 10.23 26.42
CA LEU A 221 24.86 8.79 26.44
C LEU A 221 26.10 8.49 25.57
N PRO A 222 27.32 8.78 26.05
CA PRO A 222 28.54 8.63 25.24
C PRO A 222 28.79 7.19 24.75
N SER A 223 28.51 6.19 25.61
CA SER A 223 28.68 4.77 25.29
C SER A 223 27.74 4.33 24.16
N TRP A 224 26.48 4.76 24.21
CA TRP A 224 25.51 4.48 23.14
C TRP A 224 25.89 5.21 21.84
N ALA A 225 26.24 6.49 21.90
CA ALA A 225 26.61 7.26 20.71
C ALA A 225 27.83 6.65 19.99
N SER A 226 28.81 6.16 20.75
CA SER A 226 30.01 5.53 20.20
C SER A 226 29.71 4.23 19.44
N THR A 227 28.76 3.44 19.93
CA THR A 227 28.41 2.12 19.34
C THR A 227 27.31 2.23 18.28
N PHE A 228 26.41 3.21 18.38
CA PHE A 228 25.26 3.40 17.50
C PHE A 228 25.66 3.46 16.02
N ARG A 229 26.60 4.35 15.66
CA ARG A 229 27.04 4.49 14.26
C ARG A 229 27.73 3.25 13.72
N GLN A 230 28.40 2.48 14.57
CA GLN A 230 29.10 1.26 14.16
C GLN A 230 28.09 0.15 13.86
N HIS A 231 27.15 -0.10 14.76
CA HIS A 231 26.15 -1.17 14.61
C HIS A 231 25.11 -0.86 13.54
N ARG A 232 24.73 0.41 13.37
CA ARG A 232 23.69 0.84 12.42
C ARG A 232 24.25 1.29 11.06
N ARG A 233 25.57 1.20 10.85
CA ARG A 233 26.24 1.65 9.60
C ARG A 233 25.59 1.16 8.31
N PRO A 234 25.27 -0.15 8.15
CA PRO A 234 24.64 -0.62 6.91
C PRO A 234 23.26 -0.02 6.67
N GLN A 235 22.47 0.16 7.73
CA GLN A 235 21.12 0.71 7.67
C GLN A 235 21.14 2.22 7.38
N ILE A 236 22.15 2.92 7.90
CA ILE A 236 22.41 4.33 7.61
C ILE A 236 22.78 4.52 6.14
N LEU A 237 23.72 3.72 5.63
CA LEU A 237 24.19 3.82 4.24
C LEU A 237 23.10 3.48 3.22
N ASN A 238 22.26 2.48 3.53
CA ASN A 238 21.16 2.05 2.66
C ASN A 238 19.88 2.88 2.86
N ASN A 239 19.88 3.88 3.74
CA ASN A 239 18.72 4.68 4.13
C ASN A 239 17.49 3.84 4.56
N THR A 240 17.72 2.72 5.24
CA THR A 240 16.66 1.82 5.74
C THR A 240 16.44 1.94 7.24
N LEU A 241 17.11 2.89 7.91
CA LEU A 241 17.04 3.05 9.35
C LEU A 241 15.71 3.72 9.77
N ASN A 242 15.00 3.10 10.70
CA ASN A 242 13.75 3.63 11.22
C ASN A 242 13.99 4.47 12.49
N TYR A 243 13.65 5.76 12.45
CA TYR A 243 13.85 6.68 13.56
C TYR A 243 13.12 6.26 14.86
N ARG A 244 11.99 5.54 14.75
CA ARG A 244 11.23 5.04 15.92
C ARG A 244 11.93 3.87 16.61
N GLU A 245 12.62 3.02 15.86
CA GLU A 245 13.44 1.95 16.43
C GLU A 245 14.60 2.56 17.22
N VAL A 246 15.25 3.59 16.66
CA VAL A 246 16.32 4.33 17.34
C VAL A 246 15.81 5.03 18.60
N ALA A 247 14.60 5.61 18.58
CA ALA A 247 13.98 6.18 19.77
C ALA A 247 13.77 5.14 20.89
N ALA A 248 13.34 3.93 20.53
CA ALA A 248 13.17 2.83 21.47
C ALA A 248 14.50 2.39 22.08
N ASP A 249 15.55 2.26 21.25
CA ASP A 249 16.91 1.94 21.70
C ASP A 249 17.43 2.98 22.71
N ILE A 250 17.27 4.28 22.42
CA ILE A 250 17.69 5.35 23.33
C ILE A 250 16.95 5.27 24.67
N ARG A 251 15.64 5.01 24.65
CA ARG A 251 14.85 4.85 25.89
C ARG A 251 15.32 3.65 26.72
N TYR A 252 15.68 2.55 26.07
CA TYR A 252 16.22 1.37 26.74
C TYR A 252 17.55 1.68 27.42
N GLU A 253 18.47 2.32 26.71
CA GLU A 253 19.78 2.71 27.23
C GLU A 253 19.70 3.76 28.35
N ALA A 254 18.78 4.72 28.22
CA ALA A 254 18.50 5.69 29.27
C ALA A 254 18.07 5.02 30.59
N LYS A 255 17.27 3.96 30.50
CA LYS A 255 16.83 3.16 31.66
C LYS A 255 17.99 2.38 32.28
N MET A 256 18.93 1.91 31.48
CA MET A 256 20.13 1.22 31.97
C MET A 256 21.15 2.19 32.58
N ALA A 257 21.30 3.39 32.01
CA ALA A 257 22.23 4.42 32.46
C ALA A 257 21.78 5.18 33.73
N ASN A 258 20.47 5.19 34.04
CA ASN A 258 19.92 5.73 35.29
C ASN A 258 19.22 4.64 36.13
N PRO A 259 19.97 3.81 36.88
CA PRO A 259 19.41 2.76 37.75
C PRO A 259 18.66 3.28 38.99
N SER A 260 18.68 4.60 39.24
CA SER A 260 18.18 5.29 40.43
C SER A 260 16.65 5.28 40.61
N GLY A 261 15.93 4.56 39.76
CA GLY A 261 14.54 4.14 40.00
C GLY A 261 14.40 2.88 40.86
N ARG A 262 15.46 2.39 41.53
CA ARG A 262 15.33 1.37 42.58
C ARG A 262 14.90 2.03 43.90
N PRO A 263 13.90 1.49 44.62
CA PRO A 263 13.52 2.03 45.93
C PRO A 263 14.74 1.96 46.85
N SER A 264 15.22 3.13 47.28
CA SER A 264 16.29 3.27 48.26
C SER A 264 15.83 2.66 49.58
N GLY A 265 16.28 1.45 49.91
CA GLY A 265 15.86 0.80 51.14
C GLY A 265 16.49 -0.55 51.44
N ILE A 266 17.81 -0.71 51.30
CA ILE A 266 18.50 -1.80 51.99
C ILE A 266 19.69 -1.21 52.75
N LYS A 267 19.47 -0.91 54.03
CA LYS A 267 20.53 -0.54 54.97
C LYS A 267 21.35 -1.80 55.27
N ARG A 268 22.64 -1.77 54.93
CA ARG A 268 23.60 -2.78 55.35
C ARG A 268 23.99 -2.55 56.82
N GLY A 269 23.81 -3.59 57.63
CA GLY A 269 24.79 -4.03 58.63
C GLY A 269 24.69 -3.48 60.06
N ALA A 270 24.45 -4.38 61.01
CA ALA A 270 25.22 -4.50 62.23
C ALA A 270 25.05 -5.93 62.78
N PHE A 271 26.15 -6.67 62.86
CA PHE A 271 26.23 -8.01 63.48
C PHE A 271 26.42 -7.87 64.99
N THR A 272 25.88 -8.82 65.77
CA THR A 272 26.57 -9.38 66.95
C THR A 272 26.16 -10.83 67.14
N ALA A 273 27.15 -11.74 67.17
CA ALA A 273 27.00 -13.15 67.52
C ALA A 273 27.18 -13.33 69.03
N THR A 274 26.37 -14.18 69.68
CA THR A 274 26.76 -14.83 70.95
C THR A 274 26.03 -16.17 71.13
N TYR A 275 26.79 -17.17 71.56
CA TYR A 275 26.43 -18.57 71.79
C TYR A 275 25.64 -18.81 73.09
N GLY A 276 24.72 -19.80 73.08
CA GLY A 276 24.60 -20.84 74.13
C GLY A 276 23.55 -20.73 75.25
N HIS A 277 22.49 -21.58 75.16
CA HIS A 277 21.74 -22.35 76.20
C HIS A 277 21.13 -21.59 77.43
N THR A 278 19.90 -21.79 77.95
CA THR A 278 18.90 -22.89 77.90
C THR A 278 17.63 -22.57 78.75
N TRP A 279 16.47 -23.16 78.36
CA TRP A 279 15.21 -23.50 79.10
C TRP A 279 14.49 -22.37 79.91
N LYS A 280 13.18 -22.11 79.79
CA LYS A 280 12.01 -23.00 79.98
C LYS A 280 10.71 -22.36 79.45
N ASN A 281 9.77 -23.23 79.04
CA ASN A 281 8.40 -22.93 78.60
C ASN A 281 7.54 -22.24 79.67
N ASP A 282 6.61 -21.39 79.23
CA ASP A 282 5.15 -21.53 79.46
C ASP A 282 4.40 -20.62 78.46
N ASN A 283 3.50 -21.22 77.67
CA ASN A 283 2.52 -20.58 76.76
C ASN A 283 1.13 -20.74 77.42
N PRO A 284 0.03 -20.02 77.09
CA PRO A 284 -0.31 -19.59 75.72
C PRO A 284 -1.05 -18.24 75.56
N ALA A 285 -1.01 -17.66 74.35
CA ALA A 285 -2.21 -17.34 73.55
C ALA A 285 -1.88 -16.56 72.26
N ALA A 286 -2.63 -16.91 71.21
CA ALA A 286 -2.76 -16.28 69.89
C ALA A 286 -1.75 -16.70 68.81
N ASP A 287 -1.98 -17.92 68.29
CA ASP A 287 -1.35 -18.42 67.08
C ASP A 287 -1.96 -17.72 65.84
N ALA A 288 -1.12 -16.92 65.19
CA ALA A 288 -1.17 -16.69 63.75
C ALA A 288 -0.25 -17.73 63.12
N GLU A 289 -0.66 -18.34 62.01
CA GLU A 289 0.29 -19.05 61.14
C GLU A 289 0.10 -18.67 59.66
N PRO A 290 1.20 -18.71 58.89
CA PRO A 290 1.40 -18.03 57.61
C PRO A 290 1.54 -19.03 56.45
N ASP A 291 1.72 -18.54 55.22
CA ASP A 291 2.32 -19.35 54.16
C ASP A 291 3.43 -18.56 53.46
N ALA A 292 4.61 -19.16 53.45
CA ALA A 292 5.83 -18.71 52.81
C ALA A 292 6.04 -19.54 51.54
N ASP A 293 6.32 -18.88 50.42
CA ASP A 293 6.85 -19.53 49.22
C ASP A 293 8.23 -18.99 48.91
N THR A 294 9.18 -19.92 48.78
CA THR A 294 10.57 -19.70 48.38
C THR A 294 10.80 -20.33 47.01
N ILE A 295 11.78 -19.74 46.33
CA ILE A 295 12.22 -19.88 44.93
C ILE A 295 12.97 -21.20 44.67
N GLU A 296 12.82 -21.78 43.46
CA GLU A 296 13.87 -22.30 42.53
C GLU A 296 13.18 -23.01 41.34
N GLU A 297 13.39 -22.58 40.09
CA GLU A 297 14.48 -22.91 39.16
C GLU A 297 14.27 -24.24 38.36
N LEU A 298 14.04 -24.06 37.06
CA LEU A 298 14.40 -24.86 35.87
C LEU A 298 13.94 -26.32 35.63
N GLU A 299 13.70 -26.51 34.31
CA GLU A 299 13.87 -27.71 33.47
C GLU A 299 12.68 -28.65 33.13
N ILE A 300 12.26 -28.53 31.85
CA ILE A 300 12.20 -29.54 30.78
C ILE A 300 11.46 -30.89 31.03
N ARG A 301 10.56 -31.19 30.06
CA ARG A 301 10.15 -32.47 29.43
C ARG A 301 8.80 -33.13 29.75
N GLU A 302 8.05 -33.27 28.64
CA GLU A 302 7.35 -34.45 28.11
C GLU A 302 6.19 -35.14 28.87
N ALA A 303 5.10 -35.27 28.09
CA ALA A 303 4.23 -36.43 27.91
C ALA A 303 3.00 -36.67 28.82
N GLU A 304 1.86 -36.78 28.12
CA GLU A 304 0.68 -37.62 28.41
C GLU A 304 -0.16 -37.28 29.66
N GLY A 305 -1.49 -37.20 29.66
CA GLY A 305 -2.56 -37.60 28.77
C GLY A 305 -3.88 -37.54 29.59
N ARG A 306 -5.02 -37.83 28.94
CA ARG A 306 -6.42 -37.79 29.45
C ARG A 306 -7.06 -36.39 29.36
N GLY A 307 -8.06 -36.11 28.53
CA GLY A 307 -9.01 -36.96 27.82
C GLY A 307 -10.42 -36.46 28.15
N ARG A 308 -11.12 -35.85 27.18
CA ARG A 308 -12.59 -35.76 27.17
C ARG A 308 -13.11 -35.85 25.73
N ARG A 309 -13.74 -37.00 25.46
CA ARG A 309 -14.89 -37.32 24.60
C ARG A 309 -15.43 -36.12 23.79
N GLY A 310 -15.57 -36.15 22.48
CA GLY A 310 -16.04 -37.24 21.63
C GLY A 310 -17.42 -36.87 21.07
N ARG A 311 -17.48 -36.32 19.87
CA ARG A 311 -18.68 -36.30 19.03
C ARG A 311 -18.27 -36.55 17.58
N GLU A 312 -18.57 -37.74 17.12
CA GLU A 312 -18.34 -38.24 15.78
C GLU A 312 -19.16 -37.47 14.73
N GLY A 313 -18.56 -37.27 13.57
CA GLY A 313 -19.17 -36.61 12.42
C GLY A 313 -18.41 -36.92 11.13
N ARG A 314 -18.46 -38.21 10.73
CA ARG A 314 -18.38 -38.74 9.35
C ARG A 314 -17.42 -38.05 8.37
N GLY A 315 -16.26 -38.67 8.19
CA GLY A 315 -15.32 -38.34 7.11
C GLY A 315 -15.85 -38.76 5.73
N THR A 316 -15.64 -37.88 4.75
CA THR A 316 -15.48 -38.27 3.35
C THR A 316 -14.14 -37.71 2.87
N SER A 317 -13.21 -38.61 2.62
CA SER A 317 -11.93 -38.34 1.98
C SER A 317 -12.18 -38.05 0.51
N SER A 318 -12.06 -36.79 0.10
CA SER A 318 -11.78 -36.44 -1.29
C SER A 318 -10.38 -35.86 -1.36
N LYS A 319 -9.45 -36.75 -1.76
CA LYS A 319 -8.16 -36.38 -2.35
C LYS A 319 -8.40 -35.26 -3.35
N ARG A 320 -7.95 -34.03 -3.05
CA ARG A 320 -7.84 -32.99 -4.08
C ARG A 320 -6.76 -33.46 -5.05
N LYS A 321 -7.19 -34.06 -6.15
CA LYS A 321 -6.41 -34.17 -7.38
C LYS A 321 -5.85 -32.79 -7.68
N ARG A 322 -4.52 -32.70 -7.78
CA ARG A 322 -3.83 -31.64 -8.51
C ARG A 322 -4.56 -31.51 -9.85
N ALA A 323 -5.10 -30.33 -10.15
CA ALA A 323 -5.66 -30.06 -11.46
C ALA A 323 -4.52 -30.27 -12.47
N GLU A 324 -4.65 -31.32 -13.27
CA GLU A 324 -3.88 -31.49 -14.49
C GLU A 324 -4.06 -30.22 -15.31
N THR A 325 -2.95 -29.64 -15.74
CA THR A 325 -2.93 -28.60 -16.76
C THR A 325 -3.64 -29.15 -17.98
N VAL A 326 -4.89 -28.74 -18.19
CA VAL A 326 -5.60 -28.92 -19.44
C VAL A 326 -4.76 -28.20 -20.50
N THR A 327 -4.05 -28.98 -21.29
CA THR A 327 -3.58 -28.56 -22.60
C THR A 327 -4.83 -28.23 -23.41
N ASN A 328 -5.19 -26.95 -23.47
CA ASN A 328 -6.18 -26.49 -24.42
C ASN A 328 -5.63 -26.83 -25.82
N GLN A 329 -6.30 -27.77 -26.45
CA GLN A 329 -6.18 -28.06 -27.87
C GLN A 329 -6.79 -26.85 -28.59
N GLU A 330 -5.91 -26.08 -29.23
CA GLU A 330 -6.15 -25.06 -30.27
C GLU A 330 -7.05 -23.85 -29.94
N PRO A 331 -6.44 -22.69 -29.59
CA PRO A 331 -6.93 -21.38 -29.99
C PRO A 331 -6.24 -20.96 -31.29
N ASP A 332 -7.03 -20.58 -32.30
CA ASP A 332 -6.63 -20.35 -33.69
C ASP A 332 -5.84 -19.03 -33.89
N GLY A 333 -4.75 -18.85 -33.14
CA GLY A 333 -3.83 -17.72 -33.26
C GLY A 333 -2.58 -17.91 -32.39
N PRO A 334 -1.39 -17.44 -32.83
CA PRO A 334 -0.15 -17.69 -32.10
C PRO A 334 -0.21 -16.97 -30.75
N THR A 335 -0.23 -17.76 -29.66
CA THR A 335 -0.06 -17.22 -28.31
C THR A 335 1.43 -17.15 -28.00
N CYS A 336 1.89 -15.99 -27.54
CA CYS A 336 3.29 -15.76 -27.24
C CYS A 336 3.75 -16.65 -26.08
N ARG A 337 4.80 -17.45 -26.29
CA ARG A 337 5.38 -18.33 -25.28
C ARG A 337 5.97 -17.57 -24.09
N GLY A 338 6.46 -16.35 -24.31
CA GLY A 338 7.01 -15.47 -23.28
C GLY A 338 5.93 -14.79 -22.46
N CYS A 339 5.23 -13.82 -23.06
CA CYS A 339 4.31 -12.93 -22.35
C CYS A 339 2.85 -13.43 -22.29
N LEU A 340 2.53 -14.59 -22.89
CA LEU A 340 1.15 -15.11 -23.02
C LEU A 340 0.17 -14.21 -23.75
N GLY A 341 0.66 -13.20 -24.48
CA GLY A 341 -0.19 -12.33 -25.30
C GLY A 341 -0.65 -13.00 -26.59
N PHE A 342 -1.71 -12.49 -27.19
CA PHE A 342 -2.19 -12.89 -28.50
C PHE A 342 -1.35 -12.22 -29.60
N HIS A 343 -0.15 -12.73 -29.84
CA HIS A 343 0.77 -12.37 -30.93
C HIS A 343 1.83 -13.45 -31.14
N ASP A 344 2.47 -13.50 -32.31
CA ASP A 344 3.63 -14.37 -32.52
C ASP A 344 4.75 -13.98 -31.55
N TRP A 345 5.30 -14.97 -30.85
CA TRP A 345 6.33 -14.76 -29.85
C TRP A 345 7.59 -14.10 -30.44
N LYS A 346 7.80 -14.22 -31.75
CA LYS A 346 8.87 -13.56 -32.51
C LYS A 346 8.73 -12.04 -32.57
N ASP A 347 7.52 -11.50 -32.38
CA ASP A 347 7.21 -10.07 -32.42
C ASP A 347 6.95 -9.51 -31.01
N CYS A 348 7.26 -10.30 -29.97
CA CYS A 348 7.06 -9.89 -28.59
C CYS A 348 8.10 -8.84 -28.16
N TRP A 349 7.66 -7.60 -27.93
CA TRP A 349 8.49 -6.48 -27.46
C TRP A 349 9.15 -6.68 -26.09
N TYR A 350 8.64 -7.63 -25.31
CA TYR A 350 9.27 -8.03 -24.05
C TYR A 350 10.44 -9.01 -24.25
N LEU A 351 10.39 -9.85 -25.28
CA LEU A 351 11.46 -10.79 -25.63
C LEU A 351 12.53 -10.14 -26.51
N PHE A 352 12.12 -9.20 -27.38
CA PHE A 352 12.98 -8.50 -28.32
C PHE A 352 12.90 -6.98 -28.08
N PRO A 353 13.75 -6.44 -27.19
CA PRO A 353 13.77 -5.02 -26.87
C PRO A 353 14.00 -4.10 -28.08
N ASP A 354 14.75 -4.56 -29.06
CA ASP A 354 15.16 -3.77 -30.22
C ASP A 354 14.00 -3.53 -31.21
N GLN A 355 12.88 -4.23 -31.04
CA GLN A 355 11.66 -4.07 -31.86
C GLN A 355 10.61 -3.16 -31.21
N ARG A 356 10.93 -2.55 -30.07
CA ARG A 356 10.01 -1.68 -29.34
C ARG A 356 9.72 -0.42 -30.16
N ALA A 357 8.45 -0.03 -30.20
CA ALA A 357 8.08 1.29 -30.69
C ALA A 357 8.71 2.39 -29.81
N GLU A 358 9.06 3.52 -30.42
CA GLU A 358 9.62 4.67 -29.70
C GLU A 358 8.64 5.15 -28.61
N GLY A 359 9.13 5.23 -27.37
CA GLY A 359 8.31 5.60 -26.20
C GLY A 359 7.55 4.45 -25.53
N TRP A 360 7.76 3.18 -25.92
CA TRP A 360 7.17 2.04 -25.23
C TRP A 360 7.94 1.68 -23.95
N GLU A 361 7.24 1.62 -22.81
CA GLU A 361 7.81 1.22 -21.52
C GLU A 361 7.31 -0.17 -21.07
N PRO A 362 8.19 -1.08 -20.63
CA PRO A 362 7.78 -2.40 -20.19
C PRO A 362 7.10 -2.37 -18.82
N SER A 363 5.99 -3.11 -18.68
CA SER A 363 5.40 -3.37 -17.37
C SER A 363 6.33 -4.22 -16.51
N GLN A 364 6.67 -3.74 -15.32
CA GLN A 364 7.56 -4.44 -14.38
C GLN A 364 7.03 -5.83 -13.99
N GLY A 365 5.71 -5.99 -13.86
CA GLY A 365 5.08 -7.28 -13.53
C GLY A 365 5.24 -8.30 -14.66
N MET A 366 5.02 -7.86 -15.90
CA MET A 366 5.17 -8.71 -17.09
C MET A 366 6.63 -9.10 -17.32
N GLN A 367 7.56 -8.18 -17.05
CA GLN A 367 8.99 -8.46 -17.20
C GLN A 367 9.51 -9.47 -16.18
N ARG A 368 8.98 -9.47 -14.94
CA ARG A 368 9.26 -10.52 -13.95
C ARG A 368 8.75 -11.89 -14.41
N LEU A 369 7.52 -11.95 -14.92
CA LEU A 369 6.94 -13.20 -15.44
C LEU A 369 7.81 -13.80 -16.57
N ILE A 370 8.28 -12.95 -17.47
CA ILE A 370 9.10 -13.37 -18.61
C ILE A 370 10.49 -13.81 -18.16
N ASN A 371 11.12 -13.08 -17.23
CA ASN A 371 12.40 -13.50 -16.65
C ASN A 371 12.30 -14.86 -15.94
N ASP A 372 11.21 -15.10 -15.21
CA ASP A 372 10.99 -16.40 -14.55
C ASP A 372 10.74 -17.53 -15.56
N ARG A 373 10.13 -17.23 -16.71
CA ARG A 373 9.93 -18.20 -17.79
C ARG A 373 11.21 -18.51 -18.53
N LEU A 374 12.01 -17.49 -18.87
CA LEU A 374 13.32 -17.68 -19.50
C LEU A 374 14.28 -18.46 -18.59
N LYS A 375 14.13 -18.38 -17.27
CA LYS A 375 14.87 -19.24 -16.32
C LYS A 375 14.39 -20.69 -16.30
N LYS A 376 13.11 -20.95 -16.54
CA LYS A 376 12.49 -22.28 -16.45
C LYS A 376 12.51 -23.04 -17.78
N ASP A 377 12.43 -22.32 -18.89
CA ASP A 377 12.43 -22.87 -20.26
C ASP A 377 13.72 -22.47 -20.96
N THR A 378 14.72 -23.35 -20.87
CA THR A 378 16.03 -23.16 -21.50
C THR A 378 15.94 -23.17 -23.03
N GLY A 379 14.99 -23.90 -23.60
CA GLY A 379 14.76 -23.95 -25.05
C GLY A 379 14.24 -22.62 -25.61
N LEU A 380 13.30 -22.00 -24.90
CA LEU A 380 12.83 -20.65 -25.26
C LEU A 380 13.95 -19.61 -25.12
N ALA A 381 14.78 -19.71 -24.09
CA ALA A 381 15.89 -18.78 -23.88
C ALA A 381 16.96 -18.87 -24.99
N GLU A 382 17.32 -20.08 -25.43
CA GLU A 382 18.25 -20.29 -26.53
C GLU A 382 17.69 -19.77 -27.87
N GLU A 383 16.41 -20.01 -28.12
CA GLU A 383 15.74 -19.62 -29.35
C GLU A 383 15.55 -18.09 -29.46
N VAL A 384 15.25 -17.41 -28.35
CA VAL A 384 15.26 -15.93 -28.25
C VAL A 384 16.66 -15.41 -28.55
N LYS A 385 17.70 -15.97 -27.92
CA LYS A 385 19.09 -15.54 -28.14
C LYS A 385 19.54 -15.74 -29.59
N ARG A 386 19.10 -16.83 -30.24
CA ARG A 386 19.38 -17.12 -31.65
C ARG A 386 18.71 -16.10 -32.57
N LEU A 387 17.44 -15.76 -32.32
CA LEU A 387 16.71 -14.80 -33.13
C LEU A 387 17.17 -13.36 -32.92
N SER A 388 17.51 -12.94 -31.70
CA SER A 388 18.10 -11.61 -31.44
C SER A 388 19.37 -11.43 -32.26
N LYS A 389 20.30 -12.40 -32.23
CA LYS A 389 21.53 -12.35 -33.04
C LYS A 389 21.28 -12.30 -34.54
N LYS A 390 20.24 -13.00 -35.04
CA LYS A 390 19.88 -12.97 -36.45
C LYS A 390 19.33 -11.60 -36.86
N LYS A 391 18.51 -10.98 -36.01
CA LYS A 391 17.92 -9.65 -36.25
C LYS A 391 18.97 -8.54 -36.15
N ASP A 392 19.89 -8.62 -35.20
CA ASP A 392 21.02 -7.68 -35.06
C ASP A 392 21.98 -7.68 -36.26
N LYS A 393 22.05 -8.79 -36.99
CA LYS A 393 22.86 -8.91 -38.19
C LYS A 393 22.17 -8.25 -39.39
N VAL A 394 20.84 -8.38 -39.48
CA VAL A 394 20.04 -7.77 -40.56
C VAL A 394 20.03 -6.25 -40.44
N THR A 395 19.93 -5.70 -39.23
CA THR A 395 19.93 -4.24 -38.98
C THR A 395 21.30 -3.57 -39.14
N LYS A 396 22.37 -4.34 -39.38
CA LYS A 396 23.73 -3.82 -39.66
C LYS A 396 24.11 -3.87 -41.15
N ASP A 397 23.36 -4.64 -41.94
CA ASP A 397 23.57 -4.80 -43.37
C ASP A 397 22.61 -3.91 -44.20
N GLU A 398 21.71 -3.17 -43.53
CA GLU A 398 20.90 -2.03 -44.04
C GLU A 398 21.45 -0.71 -43.51
#